data_AF-A0AAX3WPS0-F1
#
_entry.id   AF-A0AAX3WPS0-F1
#
_cell.length_a   1.000
_cell.length_b   1.000
_cell.length_c   1.000
_cell.angle_alpha   90.00
_cell.angle_beta   90.00
_cell.angle_gamma   90.00
#
_symmetry.space_group_name_H-M   'P 1'
#
loop_
_entity.id
_entity.type
_entity.pdbx_description
1 polymer ?
#
loop_
_entity_poly.entity_id
_entity_poly.type
_entity_poly.pdbx_seq_one_letter_code
_entity_poly.pdbx_strand_id
1 'polypeptide(L)'
;MDVKEMSSFSGYSISRIYEHLQEIRLIDEGFAFGNDGVTIFSFDESAAYMIMLRTIEATGRVKKGIVALFKALGKYEYLNRK
;
A
#
# COMPACT_ATOMS: atom_id res chain seq x y z
N MET A 1 9.90 -6.22 4.63
CA MET A 1 9.72 -5.10 5.57
C MET A 1 8.42 -5.31 6.32
N ASP A 2 8.47 -5.53 7.63
CA ASP A 2 7.26 -5.69 8.43
C ASP A 2 6.54 -4.33 8.68
N VAL A 3 5.38 -4.36 9.33
CA VAL A 3 4.59 -3.15 9.58
C VAL A 3 5.28 -2.18 10.55
N LYS A 4 6.08 -2.68 11.50
CA LYS A 4 6.83 -1.81 12.44
C LYS A 4 7.93 -1.08 11.70
N GLU A 5 8.69 -1.79 10.87
CA GLU A 5 9.71 -1.21 10.00
C GLU A 5 9.09 -0.19 9.03
N MET A 6 7.95 -0.53 8.42
CA MET A 6 7.22 0.38 7.53
C MET A 6 6.71 1.63 8.28
N SER A 7 6.27 1.49 9.52
CA SER A 7 5.86 2.63 10.37
C SER A 7 7.02 3.57 10.63
N SER A 8 8.19 3.04 11.01
CA SER A 8 9.41 3.83 11.17
C SER A 8 9.87 4.47 9.87
N PHE A 9 9.75 3.77 8.74
CA PHE A 9 10.20 4.26 7.44
C PHE A 9 9.30 5.35 6.85
N SER A 10 7.98 5.19 6.99
CA SER A 10 6.98 6.12 6.44
C SER A 10 6.66 7.29 7.36
N GLY A 11 6.89 7.16 8.68
CA GLY A 11 6.45 8.10 9.70
C GLY A 11 4.95 7.99 10.05
N TYR A 12 4.22 7.08 9.41
CA TYR A 12 2.80 6.82 9.71
C TYR A 12 2.66 5.83 10.86
N SER A 13 1.60 6.01 11.67
CA SER A 13 1.29 5.06 12.75
C SER A 13 0.93 3.69 12.20
N ILE A 14 1.25 2.64 12.98
CA ILE A 14 0.91 1.25 12.66
C ILE A 14 -0.59 1.10 12.36
N SER A 15 -1.46 1.71 13.16
CA SER A 15 -2.92 1.67 12.95
C SER A 15 -3.31 2.25 11.59
N ARG A 16 -2.72 3.39 11.20
CA ARG A 16 -3.02 4.02 9.91
C ARG A 16 -2.53 3.18 8.73
N ILE A 17 -1.40 2.48 8.89
CA ILE A 17 -0.92 1.53 7.89
C ILE A 17 -1.90 0.37 7.73
N TYR A 18 -2.40 -0.20 8.83
CA TYR A 18 -3.41 -1.27 8.74
C TYR A 18 -4.73 -0.82 8.12
N GLU A 19 -5.19 0.40 8.38
CA GLU A 19 -6.36 0.98 7.70
C GLU A 19 -6.16 1.02 6.18
N HIS A 20 -5.00 1.53 5.72
CA HIS A 20 -4.69 1.54 4.30
C HIS A 20 -4.60 0.12 3.72
N LEU A 21 -3.98 -0.83 4.44
CA LEU A 21 -3.86 -2.22 4.01
C LEU A 21 -5.22 -2.90 3.85
N GLN A 22 -6.18 -2.60 4.73
CA GLN A 22 -7.55 -3.10 4.57
C GLN A 22 -8.14 -2.63 3.24
N GLU A 23 -8.04 -1.33 2.91
CA GLU A 23 -8.55 -0.81 1.64
C GLU A 23 -7.82 -1.39 0.42
N ILE A 24 -6.49 -1.54 0.49
CA ILE A 24 -5.68 -2.09 -0.61
C ILE A 24 -6.04 -3.57 -0.84
N ARG A 25 -6.21 -4.36 0.21
CA ARG A 25 -6.50 -5.80 0.12
C ARG A 25 -7.91 -6.14 -0.36
N LEU A 26 -8.84 -5.17 -0.35
CA LEU A 26 -10.11 -5.32 -1.07
C LEU A 26 -9.92 -5.38 -2.59
N ILE A 27 -8.76 -4.94 -3.09
CA ILE A 27 -8.43 -4.87 -4.51
C ILE A 27 -7.35 -5.92 -4.86
N ASP A 28 -6.36 -6.10 -3.98
CA ASP A 28 -5.27 -7.06 -4.15
C ASP A 28 -5.00 -7.78 -2.82
N GLU A 29 -5.66 -8.92 -2.63
CA GLU A 29 -5.61 -9.72 -1.40
C GLU A 29 -4.19 -10.16 -1.02
N GLY A 30 -3.30 -10.29 -2.01
CA GLY A 30 -1.91 -10.68 -1.81
C GLY A 30 -0.98 -9.54 -1.36
N PHE A 31 -1.46 -8.29 -1.35
CA PHE A 31 -0.61 -7.14 -1.05
C PHE A 31 -0.07 -7.19 0.39
N ALA A 32 1.26 -7.08 0.50
CA ALA A 32 2.02 -7.13 1.73
C ALA A 32 1.67 -8.38 2.58
N PHE A 33 1.45 -9.52 1.93
CA PHE A 33 1.12 -10.79 2.59
C PHE A 33 2.39 -11.64 2.75
N GLY A 34 2.71 -12.02 3.99
CA GLY A 34 3.78 -12.95 4.31
C GLY A 34 3.26 -14.37 4.56
N ASN A 35 4.18 -15.34 4.51
CA ASN A 35 3.88 -16.71 4.95
C ASN A 35 3.46 -16.69 6.43
N ASP A 36 2.53 -17.56 6.82
CA ASP A 36 1.97 -17.63 8.18
C ASP A 36 1.06 -16.47 8.60
N GLY A 37 0.54 -15.70 7.63
CA GLY A 37 -0.49 -14.66 7.87
C GLY A 37 0.06 -13.36 8.45
N VAL A 38 1.38 -13.21 8.51
CA VAL A 38 2.02 -11.93 8.90
C VAL A 38 1.97 -10.93 7.75
N THR A 39 1.96 -9.64 8.08
CA THR A 39 2.05 -8.58 7.07
C THR A 39 3.51 -8.21 6.81
N ILE A 40 3.97 -8.48 5.60
CA ILE A 40 5.33 -8.19 5.14
C ILE A 40 5.24 -7.54 3.76
N PHE A 41 5.76 -6.32 3.65
CA PHE A 41 5.97 -5.65 2.38
C PHE A 41 7.24 -6.19 1.72
N SER A 42 7.14 -6.59 0.46
CA SER A 42 8.29 -6.70 -0.43
C SER A 42 8.92 -5.33 -0.69
N PHE A 43 10.09 -5.31 -1.30
CA PHE A 43 10.76 -4.06 -1.69
C PHE A 43 9.86 -3.19 -2.60
N ASP A 44 9.30 -3.78 -3.66
CA ASP A 44 8.47 -3.05 -4.62
C ASP A 44 7.16 -2.57 -3.98
N GLU A 45 6.52 -3.38 -3.14
CA GLU A 45 5.32 -2.97 -2.41
C GLU A 45 5.60 -1.84 -1.45
N SER A 46 6.74 -1.86 -0.76
CA SER A 46 7.12 -0.78 0.14
C SER A 46 7.37 0.53 -0.61
N ALA A 47 8.02 0.47 -1.77
CA ALA A 47 8.25 1.63 -2.62
C ALA A 47 6.93 2.18 -3.19
N ALA A 48 6.04 1.31 -3.67
CA ALA A 48 4.72 1.69 -4.16
C ALA A 48 3.83 2.29 -3.06
N TYR A 49 3.93 1.75 -1.85
CA TYR A 49 3.23 2.30 -0.68
C TYR A 49 3.70 3.71 -0.34
N MET A 50 5.01 4.00 -0.42
CA MET A 50 5.51 5.37 -0.24
C MET A 50 5.00 6.33 -1.32
N ILE A 51 4.83 5.87 -2.56
CA ILE A 51 4.20 6.66 -3.63
C ILE A 51 2.74 6.97 -3.31
N MET A 52 1.99 6.00 -2.77
CA MET A 52 0.64 6.21 -2.27
C MET A 52 0.61 7.29 -1.18
N LEU A 53 1.47 7.20 -0.17
CA LEU A 53 1.50 8.17 0.94
C LEU A 53 1.79 9.59 0.44
N ARG A 54 2.81 9.77 -0.41
CA ARG A 54 3.12 11.08 -1.03
C ARG A 54 1.94 11.64 -1.83
N THR A 55 1.21 10.77 -2.52
CA THR A 55 0.02 11.16 -3.28
C THR A 55 -1.13 11.57 -2.35
N ILE A 56 -1.29 10.89 -1.22
CA ILE A 56 -2.28 11.26 -0.19
C ILE A 56 -1.94 12.63 0.38
N GLU A 57 -0.67 12.89 0.72
CA GLU A 57 -0.22 14.18 1.23
C GLU A 57 -0.45 15.31 0.22
N ALA A 58 -0.15 15.08 -1.05
CA ALA A 58 -0.33 16.08 -2.09
C ALA A 58 -1.81 16.35 -2.43
N THR A 59 -2.71 15.39 -2.20
CA THR A 59 -4.10 15.49 -2.68
C THR A 59 -5.17 15.48 -1.59
N GLY A 60 -4.82 15.12 -0.36
CA GLY A 60 -5.73 14.88 0.74
C GLY A 60 -6.68 13.69 0.53
N ARG A 61 -6.41 12.77 -0.41
CA ARG A 61 -7.36 11.71 -0.81
C ARG A 61 -6.72 10.32 -0.86
N VAL A 62 -7.14 9.44 0.06
CA VAL A 62 -6.71 8.02 0.14
C VAL A 62 -6.92 7.27 -1.18
N LYS A 63 -8.11 7.38 -1.79
CA LYS A 63 -8.42 6.71 -3.06
C LYS A 63 -7.44 7.06 -4.20
N LYS A 64 -6.98 8.33 -4.27
CA LYS A 64 -5.98 8.73 -5.26
C LYS A 64 -4.60 8.12 -4.96
N GLY A 65 -4.26 8.00 -3.68
CA GLY A 65 -3.08 7.27 -3.22
C GLY A 65 -3.10 5.80 -3.64
N ILE A 66 -4.19 5.09 -3.37
CA ILE A 66 -4.34 3.68 -3.76
C ILE A 66 -4.19 3.49 -5.27
N VAL A 67 -4.80 4.37 -6.07
CA VAL A 67 -4.60 4.38 -7.53
C VAL A 67 -3.12 4.55 -7.91
N ALA A 68 -2.40 5.46 -7.24
CA ALA A 68 -0.98 5.68 -7.50
C ALA A 68 -0.11 4.45 -7.14
N LEU A 69 -0.43 3.77 -6.02
CA LEU A 69 0.22 2.51 -5.65
C LEU A 69 0.05 1.44 -6.73
N PHE A 70 -1.18 1.20 -7.19
CA PHE A 70 -1.40 0.18 -8.22
C PHE A 70 -0.79 0.55 -9.57
N LYS A 71 -0.69 1.85 -9.89
CA LYS A 71 0.06 2.31 -11.07
C LYS A 71 1.56 2.03 -10.93
N ALA A 72 2.14 2.29 -9.75
CA ALA A 72 3.54 2.03 -9.48
C ALA A 72 3.88 0.53 -9.56
N LEU A 73 2.96 -0.34 -9.14
CA LEU A 73 3.10 -1.80 -9.25
C LEU A 73 2.84 -2.35 -10.66
N GLY A 74 2.45 -1.52 -11.62
CA GLY A 74 2.04 -1.99 -12.95
C GLY A 74 0.72 -2.79 -12.96
N LYS A 75 -0.03 -2.80 -11.85
CA LYS A 75 -1.28 -3.56 -11.68
C LYS A 75 -2.54 -2.76 -12.06
N TYR A 76 -2.43 -1.45 -12.27
CA TYR A 76 -3.57 -0.57 -12.53
C TYR A 76 -4.32 -0.90 -13.84
N GLU A 77 -3.61 -1.31 -14.89
CA GLU A 77 -4.27 -1.68 -16.16
C GLU A 77 -5.11 -2.96 -16.06
N TYR A 78 -4.81 -3.84 -15.10
CA TYR A 78 -5.57 -5.06 -14.85
C TYR A 78 -6.92 -4.79 -14.15
N LEU A 79 -7.01 -3.69 -13.39
CA LEU A 79 -8.21 -3.31 -12.64
C LEU A 79 -9.25 -2.56 -13.49
N ASN A 80 -8.82 -1.89 -14.57
CA ASN A 80 -9.71 -1.13 -15.48
C ASN A 80 -10.16 -1.93 -16.72
N ARG A 81 -9.78 -3.21 -16.85
CA ARG A 81 -10.16 -4.09 -17.98
C ARG A 81 -11.35 -5.02 -17.69
N LYS A 82 -12.00 -4.89 -16.53
CA LYS A 82 -13.27 -5.55 -16.21
C LYS A 82 -14.40 -4.52 -16.23
#